data_AF-A0A953LEK8-F1
#
_entry.id   AF-A0A953LEK8-F1
#
_cell.length_a   1.000
_cell.length_b   1.000
_cell.length_c   1.000
_cell.angle_alpha   90.00
_cell.angle_beta   90.00
_cell.angle_gamma   90.00
#
_symmetry.space_group_name_H-M   'P 1'
#
loop_
_entity.id
_entity.type
_entity.pdbx_description
1 polymer ?
#
loop_
_entity_poly.entity_id
_entity_poly.type
_entity_poly.pdbx_seq_one_letter_code
_entity_poly.pdbx_strand_id
1 'polypeptide(L)'
;MVIKMEKSVYRNDEFFKHKIIFIHVPKVAGRAMLKSLNIEEVGHNHLFIYELEDRRKFQEFFKIGFVRNPWDRLVSAFFYLKSGGMKNKYDLYIQDKLSSFNSFTEFVYCLGSNKQFRKEMIKEIHFKPQYLWMMNSNGEIEMDYIGYFENLEEGFKILKEKLKKPNAELIKFNQSEHKPFWEYYDKKMVDIVREIYATDIELFKYEFPANNKFIKDISKQNKDIEVNYKKLNVAENFINEFLMQSIQERPIYIWGTGIGGKVTFNLLRNKSVKILGFIDNDSNKWGSLFCGYKVFPPRILKNYYNTKPYVIIGSMYYEEISIQLKNLGLNEKEDYCVNFLFIGNVL
;
A
#
# COMPACT_ATOMS: atom_id res chain seq x y z
N MET A 1 13.23 19.88 12.61
CA MET A 1 13.68 19.92 11.20
C MET A 1 12.50 20.43 10.38
N VAL A 2 12.56 21.66 9.87
CA VAL A 2 11.48 22.25 9.07
C VAL A 2 11.50 21.58 7.70
N ILE A 3 10.56 20.67 7.45
CA ILE A 3 10.35 20.14 6.10
C ILE A 3 9.87 21.32 5.26
N LYS A 4 10.66 21.74 4.25
CA LYS A 4 10.20 22.72 3.26
C LYS A 4 8.87 22.24 2.69
N MET A 5 7.84 23.10 2.66
CA MET A 5 6.48 22.77 2.18
C MET A 5 6.49 22.05 0.83
N GLU A 6 7.44 22.34 -0.07
CA GLU A 6 7.60 21.67 -1.37
C GLU A 6 7.72 20.13 -1.31
N LYS A 7 8.25 19.60 -0.20
CA LYS A 7 8.47 18.15 0.02
C LYS A 7 7.45 17.50 0.96
N SER A 8 6.54 18.27 1.54
CA SER A 8 5.52 17.79 2.47
C SER A 8 4.45 16.97 1.74
N VAL A 9 3.92 15.92 2.37
CA VAL A 9 2.71 15.26 1.82
C VAL A 9 1.45 16.11 1.95
N TYR A 10 1.46 17.13 2.81
CA TYR A 10 0.38 18.11 2.98
C TYR A 10 0.50 19.34 2.06
N ARG A 11 1.34 19.28 1.02
CA ARG A 11 1.68 20.44 0.15
C ARG A 11 0.57 20.91 -0.80
N ASN A 12 -0.50 20.15 -0.99
CA ASN A 12 -1.59 20.57 -1.87
C ASN A 12 -2.48 21.58 -1.15
N ASP A 13 -2.48 22.83 -1.61
CA ASP A 13 -3.14 23.95 -0.94
C ASP A 13 -4.65 23.75 -0.77
N GLU A 14 -5.33 23.22 -1.80
CA GLU A 14 -6.78 23.00 -1.76
C GLU A 14 -7.17 21.94 -0.72
N PHE A 15 -6.42 20.83 -0.66
CA PHE A 15 -6.64 19.81 0.37
C PHE A 15 -6.25 20.30 1.76
N PHE A 16 -5.13 21.00 1.88
CA PHE A 16 -4.67 21.53 3.17
C PHE A 16 -5.67 22.54 3.76
N LYS A 17 -6.12 23.50 2.95
CA LYS A 17 -7.10 24.53 3.32
C LYS A 17 -8.40 23.93 3.84
N HIS A 18 -8.84 22.82 3.26
CA HIS A 18 -10.07 22.13 3.65
C HIS A 18 -9.85 20.98 4.64
N LYS A 19 -8.62 20.80 5.13
CA LYS A 19 -8.23 19.73 6.06
C LYS A 19 -8.59 18.34 5.53
N ILE A 20 -8.18 18.04 4.30
CA ILE A 20 -8.43 16.78 3.61
C ILE A 20 -7.12 16.04 3.38
N ILE A 21 -7.12 14.73 3.61
CA ILE A 21 -6.10 13.80 3.11
C ILE A 21 -6.76 13.00 1.98
N PHE A 22 -6.32 13.23 0.75
CA PHE A 22 -6.77 12.47 -0.41
C PHE A 22 -5.75 11.37 -0.75
N ILE A 23 -6.13 10.11 -0.57
CA ILE A 23 -5.31 8.95 -0.93
C ILE A 23 -5.56 8.59 -2.39
N HIS A 24 -4.63 9.01 -3.25
CA HIS A 24 -4.70 8.77 -4.69
C HIS A 24 -4.25 7.35 -5.03
N VAL A 25 -5.15 6.38 -4.97
CA VAL A 25 -4.88 5.02 -5.45
C VAL A 25 -4.81 5.01 -6.99
N PRO A 26 -3.81 4.38 -7.62
CA PRO A 26 -3.75 4.29 -9.08
C PRO A 26 -4.94 3.55 -9.69
N LYS A 27 -5.39 4.01 -10.87
CA LYS A 27 -6.41 3.38 -11.73
C LYS A 27 -7.86 3.40 -11.20
N VAL A 28 -8.15 4.28 -10.25
CA VAL A 28 -9.50 4.52 -9.68
C VAL A 28 -10.13 5.87 -10.12
N ALA A 29 -9.69 6.42 -11.26
CA ALA A 29 -10.10 7.73 -11.78
C ALA A 29 -9.79 8.96 -10.90
N GLY A 30 -8.79 8.88 -10.02
CA GLY A 30 -8.33 10.02 -9.21
C GLY A 30 -8.00 11.27 -10.05
N ARG A 31 -7.25 11.11 -11.14
CA ARG A 31 -6.95 12.22 -12.07
C ARG A 31 -8.20 12.88 -12.65
N ALA A 32 -9.25 12.10 -12.91
CA ALA A 32 -10.51 12.63 -13.42
C ALA A 32 -11.20 13.53 -12.41
N MET A 33 -11.27 13.06 -11.16
CA MET A 33 -11.84 13.83 -10.06
C MET A 33 -11.03 15.11 -9.80
N LEU A 34 -9.70 15.02 -9.73
CA LEU A 34 -8.83 16.19 -9.50
C LEU A 34 -9.00 17.25 -10.60
N LYS A 35 -9.00 16.83 -11.87
CA LYS A 35 -9.21 17.74 -13.00
C LYS A 35 -10.62 18.37 -12.97
N SER A 36 -11.65 17.61 -12.62
CA SER A 36 -13.02 18.12 -12.46
C SER A 36 -13.14 19.19 -11.37
N LEU A 37 -12.28 19.11 -10.34
CA LEU A 37 -12.25 20.03 -9.20
C LEU A 37 -11.27 21.19 -9.40
N ASN A 38 -10.58 21.23 -10.54
CA ASN A 38 -9.48 22.15 -10.83
C ASN A 38 -8.41 22.12 -9.73
N ILE A 39 -8.02 20.92 -9.31
CA ILE A 39 -6.94 20.67 -8.34
C ILE A 39 -5.75 20.07 -9.08
N GLU A 40 -4.57 20.59 -8.80
CA GLU A 40 -3.31 20.04 -9.34
C GLU A 40 -3.16 18.56 -9.01
N GLU A 41 -2.51 17.82 -9.92
CA GLU A 41 -2.32 16.40 -9.75
C GLU A 41 -1.48 16.08 -8.51
N VAL A 42 -1.98 15.16 -7.69
CA VAL A 42 -1.26 14.67 -6.51
C VAL A 42 -0.59 13.33 -6.80
N GLY A 43 0.58 13.13 -6.20
CA GLY A 43 1.29 11.85 -6.27
C GLY A 43 0.59 10.73 -5.50
N HIS A 44 1.10 9.51 -5.67
CA HIS A 44 0.61 8.31 -4.98
C HIS A 44 1.32 8.17 -3.63
N ASN A 45 0.76 8.78 -2.58
CA ASN A 45 1.28 8.69 -1.22
C ASN A 45 0.48 7.68 -0.38
N HIS A 46 1.19 6.91 0.44
CA HIS A 46 0.56 6.03 1.42
C HIS A 46 0.03 6.83 2.62
N LEU A 47 -1.10 6.40 3.19
CA LEU A 47 -1.74 7.06 4.34
C LEU A 47 -0.79 7.22 5.54
N PHE A 48 -0.04 6.17 5.89
CA PHE A 48 0.91 6.23 7.01
C PHE A 48 1.96 7.34 6.87
N ILE A 49 2.29 7.80 5.66
CA ILE A 49 3.25 8.91 5.47
C ILE A 49 2.68 10.21 6.07
N TYR A 50 1.38 10.46 5.91
CA TYR A 50 0.70 11.61 6.51
C TYR A 50 0.73 11.55 8.04
N GLU A 51 0.52 10.36 8.62
CA GLU A 51 0.60 10.15 10.07
C GLU A 51 2.02 10.41 10.61
N LEU A 52 3.03 9.90 9.90
CA LEU A 52 4.43 10.02 10.31
C LEU A 52 4.97 11.43 10.19
N GLU A 53 4.49 12.20 9.21
CA GLU A 53 4.88 13.59 9.00
C GLU A 53 4.26 14.52 10.06
N ASP A 54 2.95 14.39 10.32
CA ASP A 54 2.25 15.21 11.31
C ASP A 54 1.03 14.48 11.89
N ARG A 55 1.20 13.86 13.06
CA ARG A 55 0.14 13.09 13.73
C ARG A 55 -1.06 13.95 14.13
N ARG A 56 -0.86 15.24 14.43
CA ARG A 56 -1.95 16.14 14.83
C ARG A 56 -2.85 16.44 13.63
N LYS A 57 -2.24 16.84 12.49
CA LYS A 57 -2.99 17.02 11.23
C LYS A 57 -3.65 15.74 10.78
N PHE A 58 -2.94 14.61 10.87
CA PHE A 58 -3.49 13.31 10.51
C PHE A 58 -4.78 12.99 11.26
N GLN A 59 -4.83 13.22 12.57
CA GLN A 59 -6.04 12.99 13.36
C GLN A 59 -7.15 14.00 13.06
N GLU A 60 -6.80 15.24 12.71
CA GLU A 60 -7.75 16.33 12.44
C GLU A 60 -8.35 16.28 11.01
N PHE A 61 -7.58 15.82 10.02
CA PHE A 61 -7.96 15.91 8.61
C PHE A 61 -8.88 14.76 8.20
N PHE A 62 -9.87 15.07 7.36
CA PHE A 62 -10.77 14.11 6.76
C PHE A 62 -10.06 13.30 5.67
N LYS A 63 -10.03 11.98 5.81
CA LYS A 63 -9.29 11.05 4.96
C LYS A 63 -10.25 10.39 3.97
N ILE A 64 -10.00 10.62 2.69
CA ILE A 64 -10.81 10.08 1.60
C ILE A 64 -9.94 9.39 0.56
N GLY A 65 -10.37 8.22 0.12
CA GLY A 65 -9.72 7.44 -0.92
C GLY A 65 -10.75 6.69 -1.75
N PHE A 66 -10.31 6.11 -2.86
CA PHE A 66 -11.18 5.37 -3.77
C PHE A 66 -10.56 4.04 -4.12
N VAL A 67 -11.39 3.02 -4.28
CA VAL A 67 -11.02 1.67 -4.69
C VAL A 67 -11.77 1.28 -5.97
N ARG A 68 -11.27 0.27 -6.67
CA ARG A 68 -11.88 -0.33 -7.86
C ARG A 68 -11.82 -1.84 -7.77
N ASN A 69 -12.75 -2.54 -8.40
CA ASN A 69 -12.74 -3.99 -8.51
C ASN A 69 -11.33 -4.48 -8.94
N PRO A 70 -10.67 -5.38 -8.19
CA PRO A 70 -9.29 -5.77 -8.45
C PRO A 70 -9.06 -6.39 -9.84
N TRP A 71 -10.03 -7.13 -10.37
CA TRP A 71 -9.96 -7.70 -11.72
C TRP A 71 -10.02 -6.59 -12.79
N ASP A 72 -10.97 -5.67 -12.67
CA ASP A 72 -11.08 -4.52 -13.58
C ASP A 72 -9.85 -3.60 -13.51
N ARG A 73 -9.37 -3.35 -12.29
CA ARG A 73 -8.19 -2.54 -12.04
C ARG A 73 -6.94 -3.14 -12.68
N LEU A 74 -6.77 -4.47 -12.63
CA LEU A 74 -5.64 -5.17 -13.26
C LEU A 74 -5.66 -5.03 -14.78
N VAL A 75 -6.83 -5.22 -15.41
CA VAL A 75 -7.04 -4.98 -16.86
C VAL A 75 -6.67 -3.54 -17.21
N SER A 76 -7.18 -2.57 -16.45
CA SER A 76 -6.91 -1.16 -16.68
C SER A 76 -5.43 -0.80 -16.53
N ALA A 77 -4.73 -1.39 -15.55
CA ALA A 77 -3.29 -1.18 -15.34
C ALA A 77 -2.45 -1.77 -16.49
N PHE A 78 -2.75 -3.00 -16.91
CA PHE A 78 -2.03 -3.69 -17.99
C PHE A 78 -2.10 -2.90 -19.30
N PHE A 79 -3.31 -2.58 -19.78
CA PHE A 79 -3.45 -1.88 -21.07
C PHE A 79 -2.91 -0.44 -21.03
N TYR A 80 -3.08 0.26 -19.90
CA TYR A 80 -2.49 1.58 -19.71
C TYR A 80 -0.97 1.57 -19.84
N LEU A 81 -0.29 0.64 -19.16
CA LEU A 81 1.18 0.54 -19.23
C LEU A 81 1.66 0.01 -20.59
N LYS A 82 0.94 -0.96 -21.18
CA LYS A 82 1.25 -1.46 -22.53
C LYS A 82 1.18 -0.34 -23.59
N SER A 83 0.29 0.64 -23.41
CA SER A 83 0.18 1.85 -24.25
C SER A 83 1.21 2.95 -23.95
N GLY A 84 2.11 2.74 -22.98
CA GLY A 84 3.18 3.67 -22.61
C GLY A 84 2.86 4.61 -21.45
N GLY A 85 1.71 4.42 -20.79
CA GLY A 85 1.31 5.21 -19.62
C GLY A 85 1.33 6.72 -19.87
N MET A 86 1.97 7.49 -18.98
CA MET A 86 2.21 8.93 -19.19
C MET A 86 3.48 9.23 -19.99
N LYS A 87 4.16 8.21 -20.53
CA LYS A 87 5.46 8.33 -21.20
C LYS A 87 6.58 8.92 -20.33
N ASN A 88 6.43 8.85 -19.01
CA ASN A 88 7.51 9.16 -18.08
C ASN A 88 8.48 7.98 -17.97
N LYS A 89 9.69 8.22 -17.45
CA LYS A 89 10.75 7.19 -17.35
C LYS A 89 10.29 5.91 -16.63
N TYR A 90 9.45 6.03 -15.61
CA TYR A 90 8.99 4.90 -14.82
C TYR A 90 7.94 4.07 -15.59
N ASP A 91 6.92 4.70 -16.17
CA ASP A 91 5.90 3.99 -16.96
C ASP A 91 6.52 3.30 -18.18
N LEU A 92 7.52 3.92 -18.84
CA LEU A 92 8.25 3.32 -19.96
C LEU A 92 9.10 2.12 -19.54
N TYR A 93 9.72 2.15 -18.35
CA TYR A 93 10.45 1.00 -17.80
C TYR A 93 9.51 -0.19 -17.56
N ILE A 94 8.31 0.06 -17.04
CA ILE A 94 7.33 -1.03 -16.86
C ILE A 94 6.73 -1.47 -18.18
N GLN A 95 6.53 -0.57 -19.14
CA GLN A 95 6.12 -0.93 -20.50
C GLN A 95 7.11 -1.90 -21.14
N ASP A 96 8.41 -1.66 -21.00
CA ASP A 96 9.48 -2.54 -21.50
C ASP A 96 9.39 -3.94 -20.87
N LYS A 97 9.22 -4.03 -19.53
CA LYS A 97 8.94 -5.32 -18.86
C LYS A 97 7.69 -6.02 -19.40
N LEU A 98 6.66 -5.25 -19.71
CA LEU A 98 5.41 -5.80 -20.25
C LEU A 98 5.51 -6.13 -21.74
N SER A 99 6.54 -5.68 -22.45
CA SER A 99 6.69 -5.83 -23.90
C SER A 99 6.67 -7.30 -24.33
N SER A 100 7.23 -8.20 -23.52
CA SER A 100 7.33 -9.63 -23.76
C SER A 100 6.01 -10.40 -23.74
N PHE A 101 4.92 -9.79 -23.24
CA PHE A 101 3.60 -10.42 -23.21
C PHE A 101 2.76 -9.97 -24.40
N ASN A 102 2.32 -10.90 -25.25
CA ASN A 102 1.50 -10.58 -26.41
C ASN A 102 0.04 -10.31 -26.03
N SER A 103 -0.39 -10.82 -24.87
CA SER A 103 -1.78 -10.72 -24.42
C SER A 103 -1.90 -10.53 -22.91
N PHE A 104 -3.09 -10.07 -22.47
CA PHE A 104 -3.43 -10.01 -21.06
C PHE A 104 -3.44 -11.39 -20.40
N THR A 105 -3.87 -12.42 -21.13
CA THR A 105 -3.87 -13.82 -20.67
C THR A 105 -2.47 -14.31 -20.34
N GLU A 106 -1.50 -14.09 -21.23
CA GLU A 106 -0.09 -14.46 -20.99
C GLU A 106 0.46 -13.77 -19.74
N PHE A 107 0.16 -12.48 -19.57
CA PHE A 107 0.57 -11.72 -18.40
C PHE A 107 -0.02 -12.29 -17.10
N VAL A 108 -1.33 -12.54 -17.03
CA VAL A 108 -1.97 -13.08 -15.82
C VAL A 108 -1.49 -14.49 -15.52
N TYR A 109 -1.31 -15.35 -16.52
CA TYR A 109 -0.74 -16.67 -16.31
C TYR A 109 0.70 -16.63 -15.83
N CYS A 110 1.51 -15.68 -16.30
CA CYS A 110 2.85 -15.47 -15.78
C CYS A 110 2.84 -14.98 -14.32
N LEU A 111 1.91 -14.08 -13.95
CA LEU A 111 1.68 -13.75 -12.54
C LEU A 111 1.32 -15.01 -11.73
N GLY A 112 0.51 -15.90 -12.29
CA GLY A 112 0.13 -17.17 -11.68
C GLY A 112 1.30 -18.13 -11.45
N SER A 113 2.13 -18.35 -12.47
CA SER A 113 3.14 -19.41 -12.49
C SER A 113 4.54 -18.97 -12.04
N ASN A 114 4.89 -17.69 -12.16
CA ASN A 114 6.20 -17.17 -11.81
C ASN A 114 6.13 -16.27 -10.57
N LYS A 115 6.47 -16.85 -9.41
CA LYS A 115 6.43 -16.16 -8.10
C LYS A 115 7.35 -14.94 -8.03
N GLN A 116 8.53 -14.99 -8.67
CA GLN A 116 9.47 -13.87 -8.66
C GLN A 116 8.93 -12.71 -9.51
N PHE A 117 8.43 -13.01 -10.71
CA PHE A 117 7.80 -12.01 -11.56
C PHE A 117 6.58 -11.39 -10.89
N ARG A 118 5.68 -12.21 -10.31
CA ARG A 118 4.57 -11.75 -9.47
C ARG A 118 5.07 -10.77 -8.41
N LYS A 119 6.18 -11.11 -7.75
CA LYS A 119 6.76 -10.31 -6.68
C LYS A 119 7.29 -8.96 -7.10
N GLU A 120 7.86 -8.88 -8.29
CA GLU A 120 8.29 -7.61 -8.85
C GLU A 120 7.07 -6.78 -9.28
N MET A 121 6.13 -7.39 -10.00
CA MET A 121 4.98 -6.68 -10.57
C MET A 121 4.09 -6.07 -9.50
N ILE A 122 3.71 -6.80 -8.44
CA ILE A 122 2.76 -6.25 -7.46
C ILE A 122 3.37 -5.21 -6.50
N LYS A 123 4.67 -4.92 -6.62
CA LYS A 123 5.28 -3.74 -5.98
C LYS A 123 5.13 -2.48 -6.82
N GLU A 124 4.97 -2.64 -8.13
CA GLU A 124 4.84 -1.53 -9.05
C GLU A 124 3.55 -0.76 -8.78
N ILE A 125 3.61 0.56 -8.92
CA ILE A 125 2.58 1.50 -8.47
C ILE A 125 1.19 1.09 -8.98
N HIS A 126 1.05 0.71 -10.26
CA HIS A 126 -0.24 0.40 -10.88
C HIS A 126 -0.82 -0.96 -10.50
N PHE A 127 0.02 -1.92 -10.08
CA PHE A 127 -0.39 -3.29 -9.73
C PHE A 127 -0.40 -3.55 -8.22
N LYS A 128 0.05 -2.60 -7.40
CA LYS A 128 0.05 -2.74 -5.94
C LYS A 128 -1.37 -2.94 -5.38
N PRO A 129 -1.62 -3.86 -4.43
CA PRO A 129 -2.90 -3.95 -3.74
C PRO A 129 -3.37 -2.60 -3.16
N GLN A 130 -4.67 -2.34 -3.20
CA GLN A 130 -5.26 -1.03 -2.93
C GLN A 130 -5.22 -0.68 -1.45
N TYR A 131 -5.50 -1.67 -0.59
CA TYR A 131 -5.49 -1.51 0.85
C TYR A 131 -4.15 -0.95 1.35
N LEU A 132 -3.03 -1.29 0.68
CA LEU A 132 -1.70 -0.83 1.06
C LEU A 132 -1.54 0.69 1.02
N TRP A 133 -2.28 1.39 0.16
CA TRP A 133 -2.24 2.85 0.08
C TRP A 133 -2.99 3.52 1.24
N MET A 134 -3.95 2.81 1.84
CA MET A 134 -4.89 3.34 2.83
C MET A 134 -4.57 2.91 4.28
N MET A 135 -3.46 2.22 4.51
CA MET A 135 -3.05 1.80 5.85
C MET A 135 -2.30 2.90 6.61
N ASN A 136 -2.64 3.07 7.89
CA ASN A 136 -1.88 3.88 8.85
C ASN A 136 -0.61 3.15 9.31
N SER A 137 0.18 3.76 10.21
CA SER A 137 1.43 3.17 10.70
C SER A 137 1.23 1.97 11.65
N ASN A 138 0.01 1.70 12.10
CA ASN A 138 -0.38 0.48 12.80
C ASN A 138 -0.88 -0.62 11.84
N GLY A 139 -0.96 -0.33 10.54
CA GLY A 139 -1.44 -1.25 9.52
C GLY A 139 -2.97 -1.46 9.54
N GLU A 140 -3.69 -0.46 10.03
CA GLU A 140 -5.15 -0.39 10.01
C GLU A 140 -5.61 0.54 8.88
N ILE A 141 -6.79 0.28 8.31
CA ILE A 141 -7.42 1.17 7.33
C ILE A 141 -8.17 2.29 8.08
N GLU A 142 -7.46 3.38 8.36
CA GLU A 142 -8.01 4.55 9.07
C GLU A 142 -8.48 5.60 8.05
N MET A 143 -9.59 5.32 7.36
CA MET A 143 -10.19 6.22 6.36
C MET A 143 -11.55 6.72 6.85
N ASP A 144 -11.86 8.00 6.64
CA ASP A 144 -13.17 8.57 6.93
C ASP A 144 -14.18 8.28 5.81
N TYR A 145 -13.71 8.10 4.57
CA TYR A 145 -14.52 7.64 3.44
C TYR A 145 -13.70 6.84 2.42
N ILE A 146 -14.29 5.74 1.93
CA ILE A 146 -13.75 4.92 0.84
C ILE A 146 -14.81 4.86 -0.26
N GLY A 147 -14.55 5.55 -1.38
CA GLY A 147 -15.41 5.53 -2.55
C GLY A 147 -15.11 4.35 -3.48
N TYR A 148 -16.10 3.94 -4.25
CA TYR A 148 -15.98 2.87 -5.25
C TYR A 148 -15.96 3.45 -6.65
N PHE A 149 -15.04 2.98 -7.50
CA PHE A 149 -14.92 3.39 -8.90
C PHE A 149 -16.19 3.07 -9.70
N GLU A 150 -16.90 2.01 -9.32
CA GLU A 150 -18.14 1.57 -9.95
C GLU A 150 -19.31 2.52 -9.65
N ASN A 151 -19.16 3.42 -8.67
CA ASN A 151 -20.11 4.46 -8.30
C ASN A 151 -19.38 5.77 -7.93
N LEU A 152 -18.55 6.27 -8.85
CA LEU A 152 -17.70 7.45 -8.62
C LEU A 152 -18.49 8.70 -8.26
N GLU A 153 -19.70 8.85 -8.81
CA GLU A 153 -20.54 10.03 -8.65
C GLU A 153 -20.83 10.33 -7.18
N GLU A 154 -21.05 9.28 -6.37
CA GLU A 154 -21.33 9.42 -4.94
C GLU A 154 -20.11 9.94 -4.17
N GLY A 155 -18.95 9.30 -4.34
CA GLY A 155 -17.74 9.74 -3.67
C GLY A 155 -17.25 11.10 -4.18
N PHE A 156 -17.45 11.40 -5.47
CA PHE A 156 -17.16 12.71 -6.05
C PHE A 156 -18.04 13.80 -5.44
N LYS A 157 -19.32 13.51 -5.17
CA LYS A 157 -20.23 14.43 -4.47
C LYS A 157 -19.70 14.79 -3.09
N ILE A 158 -19.28 13.80 -2.29
CA ILE A 158 -18.71 14.01 -0.96
C ILE A 158 -17.44 14.86 -1.05
N LEU A 159 -16.55 14.52 -1.99
CA LEU A 159 -15.29 15.24 -2.18
C LEU A 159 -15.52 16.70 -2.56
N LYS A 160 -16.41 16.99 -3.50
CA LYS A 160 -16.70 18.37 -3.93
C LYS A 160 -17.39 19.20 -2.84
N GLU A 161 -18.23 18.58 -2.01
CA GLU A 161 -18.86 19.24 -0.85
C GLU A 161 -17.80 19.62 0.20
N LYS A 162 -16.90 18.71 0.56
CA LYS A 162 -15.80 18.98 1.50
C LYS A 162 -14.84 20.07 0.99
N LEU A 163 -14.62 20.11 -0.32
CA LEU A 163 -13.80 21.13 -0.99
C LEU A 163 -14.55 22.45 -1.26
N LYS A 164 -15.83 22.57 -0.88
CA LYS A 164 -16.68 23.73 -1.16
C LYS A 164 -16.77 24.09 -2.65
N LYS A 165 -16.84 23.08 -3.51
CA LYS A 165 -16.98 23.19 -4.98
C LYS A 165 -18.28 22.51 -5.46
N PRO A 166 -19.47 22.91 -4.98
CA PRO A 166 -20.73 22.19 -5.25
C PRO A 166 -21.10 22.12 -6.74
N ASN A 167 -20.68 23.11 -7.52
CA ASN A 167 -20.97 23.20 -8.96
C ASN A 167 -19.97 22.41 -9.83
N ALA A 168 -18.96 21.76 -9.23
CA ALA A 168 -18.07 20.89 -9.99
C ALA A 168 -18.84 19.67 -10.50
N GLU A 169 -18.64 19.35 -11.77
CA GLU A 169 -19.20 18.18 -12.44
C GLU A 169 -18.09 17.21 -12.80
N LEU A 170 -18.35 15.91 -12.58
CA LEU A 170 -17.37 14.88 -12.88
C LEU A 170 -17.20 14.77 -14.39
N ILE A 171 -16.04 15.17 -14.90
CA ILE A 171 -15.74 14.97 -16.31
C ILE A 171 -15.56 13.47 -16.57
N LYS A 172 -16.31 12.96 -17.55
CA LYS A 172 -16.11 11.59 -18.03
C LYS A 172 -14.78 11.56 -18.78
N PHE A 173 -13.74 10.99 -18.17
CA PHE A 173 -12.56 10.61 -18.95
C PHE A 173 -12.92 9.47 -19.88
N ASN A 174 -12.36 9.49 -21.09
CA ASN A 174 -12.53 8.43 -22.09
C ASN A 174 -12.46 7.07 -21.41
N GLN A 175 -13.61 6.37 -21.36
CA GLN A 175 -13.63 4.94 -21.10
C GLN A 175 -12.67 4.35 -22.13
N SER A 176 -11.62 3.65 -21.66
CA SER A 176 -10.77 2.91 -22.58
C SER A 176 -11.68 2.06 -23.48
N GLU A 177 -11.52 2.16 -24.80
CA GLU A 177 -12.29 1.40 -25.81
C GLU A 177 -11.95 -0.09 -25.74
N HIS A 178 -12.25 -0.69 -24.61
CA HIS A 178 -11.91 -2.06 -24.26
C HIS A 178 -13.19 -2.75 -23.84
N LYS A 179 -13.23 -4.05 -24.07
CA LYS A 179 -14.36 -4.88 -23.70
C LYS A 179 -14.63 -4.75 -22.20
N PRO A 180 -15.85 -5.05 -21.74
CA PRO A 180 -16.08 -5.22 -20.31
C PRO A 180 -15.03 -6.16 -19.70
N PHE A 181 -14.48 -5.81 -18.54
CA PHE A 181 -13.26 -6.45 -18.06
C PHE A 181 -13.39 -7.97 -17.89
N TRP A 182 -14.59 -8.46 -17.55
CA TRP A 182 -14.86 -9.89 -17.38
C TRP A 182 -14.66 -10.71 -18.66
N GLU A 183 -14.75 -10.09 -19.84
CA GLU A 183 -14.49 -10.77 -21.12
C GLU A 183 -13.00 -11.08 -21.35
N TYR A 184 -12.10 -10.49 -20.55
CA TYR A 184 -10.67 -10.80 -20.62
C TYR A 184 -10.27 -12.02 -19.79
N TYR A 185 -11.19 -12.59 -19.00
CA TYR A 185 -10.86 -13.60 -18.01
C TYR A 185 -11.46 -14.97 -18.34
N ASP A 186 -10.61 -15.99 -18.25
CA ASP A 186 -11.08 -17.35 -17.99
C ASP A 186 -11.12 -17.64 -16.47
N LYS A 187 -11.66 -18.81 -16.10
CA LYS A 187 -11.79 -19.23 -14.70
C LYS A 187 -10.45 -19.24 -13.95
N LYS A 188 -9.38 -19.73 -14.58
CA LYS A 188 -8.05 -19.82 -13.95
C LYS A 188 -7.47 -18.42 -13.69
N MET A 189 -7.63 -17.50 -14.63
CA MET A 189 -7.23 -16.11 -14.47
C MET A 189 -7.99 -15.42 -13.32
N VAL A 190 -9.29 -15.70 -13.18
CA VAL A 190 -10.08 -15.19 -12.05
C VAL A 190 -9.49 -15.66 -10.73
N ASP A 191 -9.15 -16.95 -10.62
CA ASP A 191 -8.59 -17.54 -9.40
C ASP A 191 -7.20 -16.98 -9.07
N ILE A 192 -6.32 -16.80 -10.07
CA ILE A 192 -5.00 -16.18 -9.89
C ILE A 192 -5.14 -14.76 -9.31
N VAL A 193 -6.04 -13.95 -9.87
CA VAL A 193 -6.26 -12.58 -9.38
C VAL A 193 -6.91 -12.59 -8.01
N ARG A 194 -7.82 -13.54 -7.74
CA ARG A 194 -8.41 -13.72 -6.41
C ARG A 194 -7.33 -13.99 -5.36
N GLU A 195 -6.37 -14.84 -5.66
CA GLU A 195 -5.24 -15.15 -4.78
C GLU A 195 -4.37 -13.90 -4.54
N ILE A 196 -3.96 -13.21 -5.61
CA ILE A 196 -3.06 -12.06 -5.52
C ILE A 196 -3.67 -10.89 -4.76
N TYR A 197 -4.97 -10.62 -4.95
CA TYR A 197 -5.67 -9.48 -4.36
C TYR A 197 -6.69 -9.89 -3.30
N ALA A 198 -6.52 -11.05 -2.66
CA ALA A 198 -7.47 -11.59 -1.68
C ALA A 198 -7.87 -10.58 -0.61
N THR A 199 -6.91 -9.83 -0.07
CA THR A 199 -7.14 -8.80 0.95
C THR A 199 -7.99 -7.64 0.44
N ASP A 200 -7.75 -7.14 -0.79
CA ASP A 200 -8.61 -6.10 -1.38
C ASP A 200 -10.04 -6.61 -1.56
N ILE A 201 -10.18 -7.85 -2.02
CA ILE A 201 -11.47 -8.49 -2.28
C ILE A 201 -12.26 -8.63 -0.98
N GLU A 202 -11.62 -9.12 0.08
CA GLU A 202 -12.25 -9.33 1.39
C GLU A 202 -12.60 -8.01 2.08
N LEU A 203 -11.67 -7.03 2.08
CA LEU A 203 -11.86 -5.75 2.75
C LEU A 203 -12.94 -4.90 2.09
N PHE A 204 -12.91 -4.83 0.76
CA PHE A 204 -13.78 -3.97 -0.01
C PHE A 204 -15.00 -4.71 -0.57
N LYS A 205 -15.17 -6.00 -0.20
CA LYS A 205 -16.33 -6.84 -0.55
C LYS A 205 -16.56 -6.94 -2.05
N TYR A 206 -15.48 -7.15 -2.80
CA TYR A 206 -15.58 -7.34 -4.25
C TYR A 206 -15.93 -8.78 -4.62
N GLU A 207 -16.63 -8.91 -5.75
CA GLU A 207 -16.95 -10.19 -6.38
C GLU A 207 -16.70 -10.09 -7.89
N PHE A 208 -16.41 -11.23 -8.53
CA PHE A 208 -16.28 -11.33 -9.99
C PHE A 208 -17.59 -11.90 -10.59
N PRO A 209 -18.09 -11.42 -11.73
CA PRO A 209 -17.60 -10.27 -12.52
C PRO A 209 -18.02 -8.92 -11.94
N ALA A 210 -19.11 -8.84 -11.17
CA ALA A 210 -19.46 -7.73 -10.28
C ALA A 210 -20.83 -8.05 -9.71
N ASN A 211 -21.03 -7.97 -8.39
CA ASN A 211 -22.37 -7.98 -7.84
C ASN A 211 -22.90 -6.54 -7.86
N ASN A 212 -23.42 -6.11 -9.01
CA ASN A 212 -24.09 -4.81 -9.17
C ASN A 212 -25.24 -4.62 -8.16
N LYS A 213 -25.73 -5.69 -7.54
CA LYS A 213 -26.73 -5.65 -6.48
C LYS A 213 -26.17 -5.08 -5.17
N PHE A 214 -24.99 -5.54 -4.74
CA PHE A 214 -24.37 -5.12 -3.49
C PHE A 214 -23.97 -3.62 -3.48
N ILE A 215 -23.40 -3.11 -4.59
CA ILE A 215 -23.04 -1.69 -4.74
C ILE A 215 -24.29 -0.79 -4.79
N LYS A 216 -25.37 -1.26 -5.43
CA LYS A 216 -26.68 -0.58 -5.43
C LYS A 216 -27.39 -0.62 -4.07
N ASP A 217 -27.14 -1.65 -3.27
CA ASP A 217 -27.74 -1.79 -1.93
C ASP A 217 -26.97 -0.97 -0.88
N ILE A 218 -25.65 -0.84 -0.98
CA ILE A 218 -24.84 0.11 -0.16
C ILE A 218 -25.26 1.56 -0.42
N SER A 219 -25.36 1.96 -1.68
CA SER A 219 -25.76 3.33 -2.06
C SER A 219 -27.20 3.68 -1.62
N LYS A 220 -28.07 2.69 -1.39
CA LYS A 220 -29.41 2.89 -0.83
C LYS A 220 -29.47 2.94 0.70
N GLN A 221 -28.48 2.37 1.39
CA GLN A 221 -28.42 2.34 2.86
C GLN A 221 -27.54 3.45 3.47
N ASN A 222 -26.93 4.31 2.66
CA ASN A 222 -26.09 5.43 3.08
C ASN A 222 -26.87 6.59 3.72
N LYS A 223 -27.41 6.33 4.91
CA LYS A 223 -27.54 7.38 5.94
C LYS A 223 -26.67 7.13 7.16
N ASP A 224 -26.43 5.88 7.56
CA ASP A 224 -25.71 5.60 8.81
C ASP A 224 -24.92 4.29 8.75
N ILE A 225 -24.33 3.93 7.61
CA ILE A 225 -23.21 2.98 7.66
C ILE A 225 -21.95 3.79 7.97
N GLU A 226 -21.88 4.22 9.23
CA GLU A 226 -20.64 4.36 9.96
C GLU A 226 -20.01 2.95 9.92
N VAL A 227 -19.42 2.58 8.77
CA VAL A 227 -18.74 1.29 8.66
C VAL A 227 -17.62 1.41 9.67
N ASN A 228 -17.77 0.67 10.76
CA ASN A 228 -16.90 0.64 11.91
C ASN A 228 -15.59 -0.06 11.51
N TYR A 229 -14.89 0.49 10.50
CA TYR A 229 -13.55 0.09 10.04
C TYR A 229 -12.50 0.33 11.12
N LYS A 230 -12.88 0.94 12.26
CA LYS A 230 -12.01 1.31 13.38
C LYS A 230 -11.17 0.17 13.97
N LYS A 231 -11.34 -1.09 13.59
CA LYS A 231 -10.52 -2.22 14.07
C LYS A 231 -10.41 -3.40 13.09
N LEU A 232 -10.35 -3.16 11.77
CA LEU A 232 -9.93 -4.22 10.86
C LEU A 232 -8.41 -4.34 10.88
N ASN A 233 -7.97 -5.22 11.76
CA ASN A 233 -6.59 -5.49 12.13
C ASN A 233 -5.90 -6.34 11.04
N VAL A 234 -5.85 -5.82 9.81
CA VAL A 234 -5.27 -6.52 8.64
C VAL A 234 -3.78 -6.78 8.86
N ALA A 235 -3.07 -5.79 9.38
CA ALA A 235 -1.71 -5.99 9.84
C ALA A 235 -1.65 -6.92 11.04
N GLU A 236 -2.60 -6.89 11.96
CA GLU A 236 -2.62 -7.85 13.07
C GLU A 236 -2.83 -9.28 12.60
N ASN A 237 -3.69 -9.56 11.61
CA ASN A 237 -3.88 -10.91 11.10
C ASN A 237 -2.61 -11.40 10.39
N PHE A 238 -1.99 -10.56 9.55
CA PHE A 238 -0.72 -10.91 8.90
C PHE A 238 0.45 -11.04 9.89
N ILE A 239 0.55 -10.15 10.87
CA ILE A 239 1.55 -10.19 11.95
C ILE A 239 1.27 -11.35 12.91
N ASN A 240 0.01 -11.65 13.24
CA ASN A 240 -0.34 -12.70 14.19
C ASN A 240 -0.17 -14.09 13.57
N GLU A 241 -0.56 -14.30 12.31
CA GLU A 241 -0.41 -15.61 11.67
C GLU A 241 1.05 -15.93 11.31
N PHE A 242 1.84 -14.95 10.85
CA PHE A 242 3.22 -15.21 10.40
C PHE A 242 4.30 -14.83 11.43
N LEU A 243 4.15 -13.72 12.17
CA LEU A 243 5.21 -13.25 13.08
C LEU A 243 5.07 -13.87 14.48
N MET A 244 3.86 -14.04 15.03
CA MET A 244 3.74 -14.45 16.44
C MET A 244 4.24 -15.87 16.72
N GLN A 245 4.07 -16.82 15.79
CA GLN A 245 4.58 -18.19 15.97
C GLN A 245 6.12 -18.26 15.96
N SER A 246 6.79 -17.36 15.21
CA SER A 246 8.26 -17.37 15.04
C SER A 246 9.00 -16.39 15.95
N ILE A 247 8.32 -15.35 16.45
CA ILE A 247 8.93 -14.21 17.14
C ILE A 247 8.72 -14.21 18.66
N GLN A 248 7.64 -14.82 19.18
CA GLN A 248 7.28 -14.67 20.60
C GLN A 248 8.37 -15.08 21.60
N GLU A 249 9.30 -15.94 21.21
CA GLU A 249 10.36 -16.43 22.10
C GLU A 249 11.73 -15.74 21.90
N ARG A 250 11.88 -14.94 20.84
CA ARG A 250 13.19 -14.37 20.43
C ARG A 250 13.20 -12.85 20.57
N PRO A 251 14.28 -12.26 21.10
CA PRO A 251 14.45 -10.81 21.06
C PRO A 251 14.56 -10.30 19.62
N ILE A 252 14.09 -9.08 19.34
CA ILE A 252 13.97 -8.52 17.99
C ILE A 252 14.96 -7.38 17.76
N TYR A 253 15.61 -7.37 16.59
CA TYR A 253 16.19 -6.16 16.01
C TYR A 253 15.37 -5.67 14.82
N ILE A 254 15.23 -4.36 14.68
CA ILE A 254 14.61 -3.74 13.51
C ILE A 254 15.72 -3.19 12.60
N TRP A 255 15.83 -3.70 11.38
CA TRP A 255 16.83 -3.18 10.43
C TRP A 255 16.26 -2.01 9.62
N GLY A 256 16.86 -0.83 9.79
CA GLY A 256 16.53 0.41 9.09
C GLY A 256 16.07 1.49 10.06
N THR A 257 16.65 2.69 9.96
CA THR A 257 16.28 3.87 10.76
C THR A 257 15.49 4.91 9.95
N GLY A 258 14.86 4.46 8.85
CA GLY A 258 13.99 5.29 8.03
C GLY A 258 12.53 5.19 8.44
N ILE A 259 11.65 5.65 7.55
CA ILE A 259 10.19 5.53 7.67
C ILE A 259 9.77 4.08 7.93
N GLY A 260 10.34 3.13 7.18
CA GLY A 260 10.03 1.71 7.33
C GLY A 260 10.31 1.17 8.72
N GLY A 261 11.46 1.52 9.30
CA GLY A 261 11.85 1.10 10.64
C GLY A 261 10.96 1.70 11.71
N LYS A 262 10.57 2.98 11.55
CA LYS A 262 9.61 3.64 12.44
C LYS A 262 8.24 2.96 12.41
N VAL A 263 7.78 2.54 11.24
CA VAL A 263 6.52 1.77 11.14
C VAL A 263 6.68 0.39 11.77
N THR A 264 7.76 -0.35 11.46
CA THR A 264 8.04 -1.65 12.12
C THR A 264 7.97 -1.52 13.63
N PHE A 265 8.58 -0.48 14.18
CA PHE A 265 8.59 -0.21 15.60
C PHE A 265 7.19 0.05 16.16
N ASN A 266 6.39 0.89 15.50
CA ASN A 266 5.02 1.18 15.94
C ASN A 266 4.12 -0.07 15.95
N LEU A 267 4.34 -0.99 15.02
CA LEU A 267 3.62 -2.27 14.95
C LEU A 267 3.99 -3.20 16.11
N LEU A 268 5.27 -3.22 16.49
CA LEU A 268 5.78 -4.13 17.53
C LEU A 268 5.64 -3.59 18.95
N ARG A 269 5.72 -2.27 19.16
CA ARG A 269 5.83 -1.66 20.51
C ARG A 269 4.63 -1.95 21.44
N ASN A 270 3.46 -2.22 20.87
CA ASN A 270 2.24 -2.53 21.61
C ASN A 270 1.99 -4.05 21.73
N LYS A 271 2.95 -4.88 21.31
CA LYS A 271 2.90 -6.34 21.38
C LYS A 271 3.82 -6.84 22.49
N SER A 272 3.54 -8.02 23.03
CA SER A 272 4.36 -8.70 24.04
C SER A 272 5.67 -9.26 23.45
N VAL A 273 6.47 -8.41 22.80
CA VAL A 273 7.75 -8.76 22.17
C VAL A 273 8.88 -7.89 22.71
N LYS A 274 10.09 -8.44 22.77
CA LYS A 274 11.27 -7.73 23.28
C LYS A 274 12.09 -7.13 22.14
N ILE A 275 11.95 -5.82 21.91
CA ILE A 275 12.81 -5.08 20.96
C ILE A 275 14.14 -4.74 21.64
N LEU A 276 15.27 -5.11 21.01
CA LEU A 276 16.63 -4.82 21.50
C LEU A 276 17.22 -3.54 20.92
N GLY A 277 16.85 -3.20 19.69
CA GLY A 277 17.40 -2.03 19.03
C GLY A 277 17.15 -1.98 17.53
N PHE A 278 17.77 -0.99 16.90
CA PHE A 278 17.79 -0.83 15.46
C PHE A 278 19.14 -1.23 14.88
N ILE A 279 19.16 -1.63 13.62
CA ILE A 279 20.39 -1.90 12.85
C ILE A 279 20.39 -1.01 11.62
N ASP A 280 21.53 -0.41 11.30
CA ASP A 280 21.69 0.38 10.09
C ASP A 280 23.12 0.22 9.53
N ASN A 281 23.28 0.28 8.21
CA ASN A 281 24.60 0.23 7.58
C ASN A 281 25.33 1.58 7.67
N ASP A 282 24.61 2.68 7.91
CA ASP A 282 25.19 4.00 8.08
C ASP A 282 25.90 4.12 9.44
N SER A 283 27.24 4.15 9.38
CA SER A 283 28.10 4.23 10.56
C SER A 283 27.91 5.51 11.37
N ASN A 284 27.43 6.60 10.75
CA ASN A 284 27.16 7.86 11.44
C ASN A 284 26.00 7.73 12.44
N LYS A 285 25.15 6.71 12.27
CA LYS A 285 24.00 6.48 13.16
C LYS A 285 24.32 5.57 14.32
N TRP A 286 25.42 4.83 14.29
CA TRP A 286 25.71 3.84 15.32
C TRP A 286 25.90 4.51 16.69
N GLY A 287 25.26 3.93 17.71
CA GLY A 287 25.26 4.47 19.07
C GLY A 287 24.21 5.55 19.32
N SER A 288 23.63 6.15 18.27
CA SER A 288 22.51 7.09 18.41
C SER A 288 21.22 6.38 18.84
N LEU A 289 20.21 7.17 19.22
CA LEU A 289 18.88 6.68 19.53
C LEU A 289 17.92 6.92 18.35
N PHE A 290 17.15 5.89 18.01
CA PHE A 290 16.04 5.96 17.08
C PHE A 290 14.80 5.31 17.74
N CYS A 291 13.67 6.02 17.77
CA CYS A 291 12.47 5.62 18.52
C CYS A 291 12.74 5.26 20.00
N GLY A 292 13.77 5.85 20.61
CA GLY A 292 14.18 5.56 22.00
C GLY A 292 15.12 4.36 22.17
N TYR A 293 15.48 3.66 21.09
CA TYR A 293 16.36 2.50 21.12
C TYR A 293 17.69 2.77 20.41
N LYS A 294 18.75 2.11 20.87
CA LYS A 294 20.09 2.27 20.29
C LYS A 294 20.16 1.69 18.87
N VAL A 295 20.88 2.37 18.00
CA VAL A 295 21.21 1.91 16.65
C VAL A 295 22.57 1.21 16.66
N PHE A 296 22.62 0.02 16.09
CA PHE A 296 23.79 -0.85 16.11
C PHE A 296 24.35 -1.13 14.70
N PRO A 297 25.66 -1.43 14.60
CA PRO A 297 26.23 -1.96 13.37
C PRO A 297 25.74 -3.40 13.11
N PRO A 298 25.63 -3.83 11.84
CA PRO A 298 25.23 -5.20 11.49
C PRO A 298 26.03 -6.31 12.17
N ARG A 299 27.31 -6.05 12.49
CA ARG A 299 28.22 -7.00 13.13
C ARG A 299 27.73 -7.48 14.49
N ILE A 300 26.81 -6.77 15.15
CA ILE A 300 26.21 -7.26 16.40
C ILE A 300 25.48 -8.60 16.19
N LEU A 301 25.17 -8.93 14.95
CA LEU A 301 24.47 -10.16 14.61
C LEU A 301 25.39 -11.38 14.50
N LYS A 302 26.72 -11.23 14.64
CA LYS A 302 27.67 -12.33 14.42
C LYS A 302 27.86 -13.26 15.62
N ASN A 303 27.49 -12.85 16.84
CA ASN A 303 27.78 -13.61 18.06
C ASN A 303 26.61 -13.51 19.05
N TYR A 304 25.81 -14.58 19.16
CA TYR A 304 24.78 -14.69 20.18
C TYR A 304 25.10 -15.85 21.09
N TYR A 305 25.21 -15.58 22.40
CA TYR A 305 25.65 -16.56 23.36
C TYR A 305 24.50 -17.48 23.85
N ASN A 306 23.25 -17.02 23.82
CA ASN A 306 22.11 -17.76 24.40
C ASN A 306 20.91 -17.92 23.44
N THR A 307 20.40 -16.83 22.86
CA THR A 307 19.21 -16.87 22.01
C THR A 307 19.45 -16.03 20.77
N LYS A 308 19.34 -16.66 19.60
CA LYS A 308 19.44 -15.99 18.30
C LYS A 308 18.30 -14.96 18.19
N PRO A 309 18.53 -13.67 17.95
CA PRO A 309 17.45 -12.70 17.78
C PRO A 309 16.78 -12.88 16.42
N TYR A 310 15.56 -12.37 16.30
CA TYR A 310 14.86 -12.24 15.03
C TYR A 310 15.08 -10.83 14.46
N VAL A 311 15.24 -10.70 13.14
CA VAL A 311 15.44 -9.40 12.48
C VAL A 311 14.23 -9.06 11.61
N ILE A 312 13.65 -7.86 11.78
CA ILE A 312 12.62 -7.35 10.87
C ILE A 312 13.17 -6.19 10.05
N ILE A 313 13.22 -6.35 8.72
CA ILE A 313 13.76 -5.34 7.81
C ILE A 313 12.68 -4.28 7.52
N GLY A 314 12.81 -3.12 8.17
CA GLY A 314 12.01 -1.92 7.92
C GLY A 314 12.70 -0.95 6.95
N SER A 315 13.21 -1.45 5.82
CA SER A 315 13.98 -0.64 4.87
C SER A 315 13.59 -0.95 3.43
N MET A 316 13.64 0.07 2.57
CA MET A 316 13.48 -0.10 1.12
C MET A 316 14.64 -0.87 0.48
N TYR A 317 15.81 -0.90 1.12
CA TYR A 317 17.01 -1.64 0.70
C TYR A 317 16.98 -3.10 1.16
N TYR A 318 15.79 -3.72 1.21
CA TYR A 318 15.65 -5.03 1.83
C TYR A 318 16.36 -6.13 1.04
N GLU A 319 16.61 -5.98 -0.26
CA GLU A 319 17.31 -7.00 -1.06
C GLU A 319 18.78 -7.09 -0.67
N GLU A 320 19.45 -5.93 -0.60
CA GLU A 320 20.83 -5.83 -0.17
C GLU A 320 21.00 -6.27 1.29
N ILE A 321 20.06 -5.85 2.15
CA ILE A 321 20.05 -6.26 3.56
C ILE A 321 19.82 -7.77 3.70
N SER A 322 18.91 -8.37 2.92
CA SER A 322 18.68 -9.82 2.93
C SER A 322 19.91 -10.61 2.51
N ILE A 323 20.64 -10.15 1.48
CA ILE A 323 21.93 -10.76 1.09
C ILE A 323 22.93 -10.65 2.24
N GLN A 324 23.02 -9.49 2.89
CA GLN A 324 23.91 -9.27 4.02
C GLN A 324 23.57 -10.19 5.21
N LEU A 325 22.28 -10.35 5.54
CA LEU A 325 21.80 -11.25 6.59
C LEU A 325 22.12 -12.72 6.27
N LYS A 326 21.94 -13.15 5.01
CA LYS A 326 22.36 -14.50 4.56
C LYS A 326 23.85 -14.72 4.75
N ASN A 327 24.68 -13.74 4.39
CA ASN A 327 26.14 -13.79 4.61
C ASN A 327 26.54 -13.79 6.10
N LEU A 328 25.63 -13.40 6.99
CA LEU A 328 25.79 -13.48 8.45
C LEU A 328 25.25 -14.80 9.04
N GLY A 329 24.78 -15.74 8.21
CA GLY A 329 24.25 -17.03 8.66
C GLY A 329 22.80 -16.98 9.16
N LEU A 330 22.03 -15.99 8.69
CA LEU A 330 20.61 -15.83 9.01
C LEU A 330 19.77 -16.26 7.82
N ASN A 331 18.71 -17.04 8.09
CA ASN A 331 17.80 -17.55 7.07
C ASN A 331 16.52 -16.71 7.00
N GLU A 332 16.05 -16.44 5.79
CA GLU A 332 14.78 -15.73 5.57
C GLU A 332 13.62 -16.59 6.08
N LYS A 333 12.60 -15.96 6.68
CA LYS A 333 11.45 -16.56 7.39
C LYS A 333 11.79 -17.23 8.72
N GLU A 334 12.96 -17.83 8.87
CA GLU A 334 13.40 -18.49 10.12
C GLU A 334 14.02 -17.50 11.12
N ASP A 335 14.87 -16.59 10.64
CA ASP A 335 15.64 -15.66 11.47
C ASP A 335 15.36 -14.20 11.17
N TYR A 336 14.84 -13.93 9.98
CA TYR A 336 14.46 -12.59 9.60
C TYR A 336 13.33 -12.56 8.59
N CYS A 337 12.60 -11.46 8.59
CA CYS A 337 11.61 -11.15 7.58
C CYS A 337 11.73 -9.68 7.16
N VAL A 338 11.07 -9.33 6.07
CA VAL A 338 10.89 -7.93 5.67
C VAL A 338 9.64 -7.38 6.40
N ASN A 339 9.51 -6.07 6.64
CA ASN A 339 8.25 -5.50 7.14
C ASN A 339 7.21 -5.53 6.01
N PHE A 340 5.93 -5.84 6.29
CA PHE A 340 4.85 -5.92 5.32
C PHE A 340 4.71 -4.71 4.39
N LEU A 341 5.09 -3.52 4.86
CA LEU A 341 5.15 -2.32 4.01
C LEU A 341 6.07 -2.48 2.79
N PHE A 342 7.08 -3.34 2.90
CA PHE A 342 8.00 -3.73 1.84
C PHE A 342 7.78 -5.19 1.41
N ILE A 343 7.08 -6.01 2.22
CA ILE A 343 6.54 -7.32 1.82
C ILE A 343 5.23 -7.13 1.04
N GLY A 344 5.28 -6.49 -0.12
CA GLY A 344 4.24 -6.76 -1.10
C GLY A 344 4.10 -8.25 -1.46
N ASN A 345 4.95 -9.18 -0.96
CA ASN A 345 5.09 -10.57 -1.46
C ASN A 345 5.82 -11.56 -0.52
N VAL A 346 5.20 -12.00 0.56
CA VAL A 346 5.54 -13.26 1.22
C VAL A 346 4.25 -13.84 1.78
N LEU A 347 3.43 -14.38 0.88
CA LEU A 347 2.84 -15.72 0.99
C LEU A 347 2.90 -16.34 -0.42
#